data_AF-A0A8B8U8K6-F1
#
_entry.id   AF-A0A8B8U8K6-F1
#
_cell.length_a   1.000
_cell.length_b   1.000
_cell.length_c   1.000
_cell.angle_alpha   90.00
_cell.angle_beta   90.00
_cell.angle_gamma   90.00
#
_symmetry.space_group_name_H-M   'P 1'
#
loop_
_entity.id
_entity.type
_entity.pdbx_description
1 polymer ?
#
loop_
_entity_poly.entity_id
_entity_poly.type
_entity_poly.pdbx_seq_one_letter_code
_entity_poly.pdbx_strand_id
1 'polypeptide(L)'
;MSAVTQKPKTFKLRALHSQKKFGVAGKSCEEVLRKGCLRLQLPVPGSRLCLYEDGSELTADRFCSIPDGAELVLLTTGQTWQGYVSDISRFLSVFQKPHAGLIQAARQLLSDERAPLRQKLLADLLHTVSENIAAETRDEDPPWFEGLEARFRNKSGYLRYSCESRIRSYLREVTSCASLVGGEAQEEYQRIVGAMCRKLQEARYHGSYFDRGAKAGGRLCTPEGWFSCQGPFDVDDCASRHSINPYSNRESRVLFSTWNLDHMCEHLIQTVVPETMGFPVKLQRLQKALKSLLETPAPVTSSSRLPTRGSERTRPFSKLTCADRPPPLRSSSSELLRGCLLARVLSKSLNKTEAHRCHLCFS
;
A
#
# COMPACT_ATOMS: atom_id res chain seq x y z
N MET A 1 -63.65 -4.01 -13.82
CA MET A 1 -62.57 -3.08 -13.42
C MET A 1 -61.58 -2.98 -14.57
N SER A 2 -61.57 -1.86 -15.28
CA SER A 2 -60.70 -1.65 -16.44
C SER A 2 -59.25 -1.51 -15.99
N ALA A 3 -58.41 -2.47 -16.34
CA ALA A 3 -56.98 -2.38 -16.16
C ALA A 3 -56.46 -1.19 -16.98
N VAL A 4 -55.99 -0.14 -16.31
CA VAL A 4 -55.25 0.95 -16.95
C VAL A 4 -54.09 0.31 -17.70
N THR A 5 -54.17 0.31 -19.03
CA THR A 5 -53.10 -0.20 -19.90
C THR A 5 -51.88 0.69 -19.74
N GLN A 6 -51.02 0.34 -18.80
CA GLN A 6 -49.73 0.98 -18.64
C GLN A 6 -48.92 0.77 -19.91
N LYS A 7 -48.38 1.87 -20.44
CA LYS A 7 -47.48 1.86 -21.59
C LYS A 7 -46.29 0.92 -21.27
N PRO A 8 -45.94 -0.01 -22.17
CA PRO A 8 -44.81 -0.91 -21.92
C PRO A 8 -43.53 -0.09 -21.81
N LYS A 9 -42.75 -0.40 -20.78
CA LYS A 9 -41.43 0.20 -20.55
C LYS A 9 -40.38 -0.51 -21.36
N THR A 10 -39.34 0.22 -21.71
CA THR A 10 -38.24 -0.27 -22.54
C THR A 10 -36.96 -0.36 -21.72
N PHE A 11 -36.18 -1.41 -21.95
CA PHE A 11 -34.92 -1.69 -21.25
C PHE A 11 -33.88 -2.24 -22.22
N LYS A 12 -32.60 -2.11 -21.87
CA LYS A 12 -31.48 -2.77 -22.54
C LYS A 12 -30.99 -3.91 -21.66
N LEU A 13 -31.21 -5.15 -22.08
CA LEU A 13 -30.85 -6.33 -21.31
C LEU A 13 -29.51 -6.91 -21.76
N ARG A 14 -28.69 -7.35 -20.80
CA ARG A 14 -27.46 -8.13 -21.04
C ARG A 14 -27.37 -9.34 -20.12
N ALA A 15 -26.66 -10.37 -20.56
CA ALA A 15 -26.22 -11.46 -19.70
C ALA A 15 -25.00 -11.03 -18.86
N LEU A 16 -24.78 -11.71 -17.74
CA LEU A 16 -23.55 -11.54 -16.95
C LEU A 16 -22.32 -11.77 -17.85
N HIS A 17 -21.38 -10.82 -17.81
CA HIS A 17 -20.13 -10.79 -18.61
C HIS A 17 -20.26 -10.66 -20.14
N SER A 18 -21.47 -10.61 -20.71
CA SER A 18 -21.66 -10.38 -22.14
C SER A 18 -21.58 -8.90 -22.49
N GLN A 19 -20.83 -8.54 -23.53
CA GLN A 19 -20.81 -7.17 -24.08
C GLN A 19 -22.04 -6.88 -24.97
N LYS A 20 -22.78 -7.93 -25.38
CA LYS A 20 -23.97 -7.76 -26.22
C LYS A 20 -25.15 -7.33 -25.36
N LYS A 21 -25.85 -6.29 -25.82
CA LYS A 21 -27.09 -5.77 -25.22
C LYS A 21 -28.24 -5.95 -26.20
N PHE A 22 -29.43 -6.21 -25.69
CA PHE A 22 -30.64 -6.39 -26.49
C PHE A 22 -31.77 -5.54 -25.92
N GLY A 23 -32.50 -4.85 -26.79
CA GLY A 23 -33.70 -4.12 -26.39
C GLY A 23 -34.80 -5.09 -25.98
N VAL A 24 -35.45 -4.84 -24.85
CA VAL A 24 -36.63 -5.57 -24.39
C VAL A 24 -37.68 -4.58 -23.89
N ALA A 25 -38.94 -4.83 -24.24
CA ALA A 25 -40.06 -4.04 -23.75
C ALA A 25 -41.03 -4.94 -22.98
N GLY A 26 -41.61 -4.43 -21.90
CA GLY A 26 -42.57 -5.17 -21.08
C GLY A 26 -43.40 -4.27 -20.19
N LYS A 27 -44.53 -4.79 -19.73
CA LYS A 27 -45.46 -4.11 -18.82
C LYS A 27 -45.21 -4.48 -17.35
N SER A 28 -44.44 -5.55 -17.09
CA SER A 28 -44.05 -5.98 -15.75
C SER A 28 -42.61 -6.52 -15.72
N CYS A 29 -42.03 -6.58 -14.51
CA CYS A 29 -40.70 -7.17 -14.30
C CYS A 29 -40.64 -8.63 -14.76
N GLU A 30 -41.67 -9.43 -14.44
CA GLU A 30 -41.77 -10.84 -14.83
C GLU A 30 -41.81 -11.03 -16.35
N GLU A 31 -42.54 -10.16 -17.07
CA GLU A 31 -42.59 -10.19 -18.52
C GLU A 31 -41.21 -9.91 -19.14
N VAL A 32 -40.51 -8.90 -18.61
CA VAL A 32 -39.15 -8.56 -19.05
C VAL A 32 -38.17 -9.70 -18.74
N LEU A 33 -38.25 -10.30 -17.55
CA LEU A 33 -37.42 -11.43 -17.15
C LEU A 33 -37.63 -12.62 -18.07
N ARG A 34 -38.88 -13.00 -18.35
CA ARG A 34 -39.21 -14.15 -19.21
C ARG A 34 -38.72 -13.93 -20.65
N LYS A 35 -38.95 -12.75 -21.22
CA LYS A 35 -38.43 -12.38 -22.56
C LYS A 35 -36.90 -12.42 -22.58
N GLY A 36 -36.27 -11.94 -21.52
CA GLY A 36 -34.83 -11.97 -21.34
C GLY A 36 -34.24 -13.36 -21.28
N CYS A 37 -34.81 -14.23 -20.44
CA CYS A 37 -34.41 -15.63 -20.29
C CYS A 37 -34.53 -16.37 -21.62
N LEU A 38 -35.65 -16.21 -22.33
CA LEU A 38 -35.86 -16.81 -23.64
C LEU A 38 -34.81 -16.36 -24.65
N ARG A 39 -34.52 -15.05 -24.71
CA ARG A 39 -33.57 -14.50 -25.69
C ARG A 39 -32.13 -14.91 -25.41
N LEU A 40 -31.75 -14.99 -24.13
CA LEU A 40 -30.41 -15.34 -23.69
C LEU A 40 -30.22 -16.86 -23.47
N GLN A 41 -31.27 -17.67 -23.70
CA GLN A 41 -31.29 -19.11 -23.45
C GLN A 41 -30.91 -19.48 -22.01
N LEU A 42 -31.47 -18.75 -21.05
CA LEU A 42 -31.25 -18.93 -19.60
C LEU A 42 -32.52 -19.47 -18.91
N PRO A 43 -32.38 -20.22 -17.80
CA PRO A 43 -33.54 -20.71 -17.06
C PRO A 43 -34.30 -19.55 -16.42
N VAL A 44 -35.63 -19.60 -16.44
CA VAL A 44 -36.47 -18.63 -15.70
C VAL A 44 -36.41 -18.89 -14.18
N PRO A 45 -36.51 -20.14 -13.68
CA PRO A 45 -36.46 -20.39 -12.24
C PRO A 45 -35.13 -19.96 -11.63
N GLY A 46 -35.20 -19.18 -10.55
CA GLY A 46 -34.02 -18.67 -9.84
C GLY A 46 -33.24 -17.58 -10.57
N SER A 47 -33.75 -17.08 -11.71
CA SER A 47 -33.21 -15.92 -12.40
C SER A 47 -33.83 -14.62 -11.92
N ARG A 48 -33.03 -13.56 -11.90
CA ARG A 48 -33.44 -12.22 -11.46
C ARG A 48 -32.84 -11.13 -12.35
N LEU A 49 -33.46 -9.96 -12.31
CA LEU A 49 -33.01 -8.77 -13.01
C LEU A 49 -32.46 -7.77 -12.00
N CYS A 50 -31.36 -7.11 -12.34
CA CYS A 50 -30.83 -5.99 -11.56
C CYS A 50 -30.38 -4.88 -12.50
N LEU A 51 -30.33 -3.65 -11.98
CA LEU A 51 -29.79 -2.52 -12.71
C LEU A 51 -28.29 -2.70 -12.93
N TYR A 52 -27.81 -2.36 -14.13
CA TYR A 52 -26.40 -2.46 -14.46
C TYR A 52 -25.55 -1.46 -13.66
N GLU A 53 -26.08 -0.29 -13.34
CA GLU A 53 -25.34 0.80 -12.68
C GLU A 53 -24.93 0.47 -11.24
N ASP A 54 -25.89 0.04 -10.41
CA ASP A 54 -25.71 -0.12 -8.96
C ASP A 54 -25.93 -1.56 -8.46
N GLY A 55 -26.44 -2.45 -9.31
CA GLY A 55 -26.77 -3.83 -8.93
C GLY A 55 -28.07 -3.99 -8.16
N SER A 56 -28.86 -2.92 -8.01
CA SER A 56 -30.13 -3.00 -7.30
C SER A 56 -31.12 -3.89 -8.05
N GLU A 57 -31.75 -4.81 -7.34
CA GLU A 57 -32.70 -5.76 -7.92
C GLU A 57 -33.95 -5.04 -8.46
N LEU A 58 -34.39 -5.44 -9.65
CA LEU A 58 -35.59 -4.92 -10.26
C LEU A 58 -36.80 -5.67 -9.69
N THR A 59 -37.50 -5.02 -8.79
CA THR A 59 -38.71 -5.54 -8.14
C THR A 59 -39.96 -4.90 -8.76
N ALA A 60 -41.13 -5.49 -8.50
CA ALA A 60 -42.40 -5.01 -9.07
C ALA A 60 -42.75 -3.58 -8.63
N ASP A 61 -42.43 -3.20 -7.39
CA ASP A 61 -42.64 -1.87 -6.81
C ASP A 61 -41.75 -0.80 -7.46
N ARG A 62 -40.55 -1.18 -7.93
CA ARG A 62 -39.61 -0.25 -8.58
C ARG A 62 -39.77 -0.19 -10.10
N PHE A 63 -40.47 -1.13 -10.71
CA PHE A 63 -40.58 -1.23 -12.17
C PHE A 63 -41.04 0.08 -12.83
N CYS A 64 -42.05 0.73 -12.25
CA CYS A 64 -42.60 1.98 -12.77
C CYS A 64 -41.68 3.19 -12.56
N SER A 65 -40.77 3.18 -11.59
CA SER A 65 -39.85 4.29 -11.32
C SER A 65 -38.57 4.28 -12.15
N ILE A 66 -38.16 3.12 -12.70
CA ILE A 66 -36.93 3.02 -13.52
C ILE A 66 -37.09 3.72 -14.88
N PRO A 67 -36.18 4.59 -15.35
CA PRO A 67 -36.35 5.26 -16.64
C PRO A 67 -36.37 4.30 -17.83
N ASP A 68 -37.06 4.70 -18.91
CA ASP A 68 -37.01 3.99 -20.19
C ASP A 68 -35.57 3.95 -20.74
N GLY A 69 -35.20 2.82 -21.33
CA GLY A 69 -33.87 2.57 -21.86
C GLY A 69 -32.82 2.18 -20.82
N ALA A 70 -33.19 2.04 -19.55
CA ALA A 70 -32.29 1.61 -18.49
C ALA A 70 -31.66 0.24 -18.79
N GLU A 71 -30.40 0.07 -18.36
CA GLU A 71 -29.64 -1.15 -18.58
C GLU A 71 -29.86 -2.15 -17.45
N LEU A 72 -30.22 -3.38 -17.82
CA LEU A 72 -30.49 -4.48 -16.91
C LEU A 72 -29.53 -5.64 -17.15
N VAL A 73 -29.08 -6.26 -16.06
CA VAL A 73 -28.31 -7.51 -16.07
C VAL A 73 -29.23 -8.64 -15.61
N LEU A 74 -29.27 -9.70 -16.42
CA LEU A 74 -29.93 -10.94 -16.05
C LEU A 74 -28.94 -11.86 -15.34
N LEU A 75 -29.28 -12.28 -14.12
CA LEU A 75 -28.49 -13.16 -13.27
C LEU A 75 -29.22 -14.48 -13.04
N THR A 76 -28.51 -15.59 -13.19
CA THR A 76 -29.00 -16.92 -12.80
C THR A 76 -28.62 -17.25 -11.35
N THR A 77 -29.06 -18.41 -10.85
CA THR A 77 -28.78 -18.86 -9.49
C THR A 77 -27.27 -18.88 -9.19
N GLY A 78 -26.89 -18.29 -8.06
CA GLY A 78 -25.49 -18.19 -7.61
C GLY A 78 -24.70 -17.02 -8.20
N GLN A 79 -25.23 -16.34 -9.23
CA GLN A 79 -24.59 -15.16 -9.81
C GLN A 79 -24.90 -13.89 -9.00
N THR A 80 -23.98 -12.94 -9.02
CA THR A 80 -24.11 -11.65 -8.32
C THR A 80 -23.61 -10.51 -9.19
N TRP A 81 -24.23 -9.35 -9.04
CA TRP A 81 -23.84 -8.10 -9.68
C TRP A 81 -23.97 -6.96 -8.66
N GLN A 82 -22.89 -6.18 -8.51
CA GLN A 82 -22.79 -5.06 -7.55
C GLN A 82 -22.60 -3.73 -8.29
N GLY A 83 -23.22 -3.60 -9.46
CA GLY A 83 -23.02 -2.43 -10.31
C GLY A 83 -21.63 -2.37 -10.93
N TYR A 84 -21.20 -1.16 -11.32
CA TYR A 84 -19.89 -0.92 -11.92
C TYR A 84 -18.71 -1.45 -11.10
N VAL A 85 -18.86 -1.61 -9.78
CA VAL A 85 -17.85 -2.23 -8.89
C VAL A 85 -17.50 -3.66 -9.33
N SER A 86 -18.46 -4.41 -9.87
CA SER A 86 -18.21 -5.77 -10.38
C SER A 86 -17.34 -5.77 -11.64
N ASP A 87 -17.50 -4.77 -12.52
CA ASP A 87 -16.61 -4.62 -13.68
C ASP A 87 -15.19 -4.24 -13.27
N ILE A 88 -15.04 -3.32 -12.32
CA ILE A 88 -13.73 -2.94 -11.76
C ILE A 88 -13.07 -4.13 -11.07
N SER A 89 -13.81 -4.87 -10.24
CA SER A 89 -13.29 -6.04 -9.51
C SER A 89 -12.82 -7.12 -10.48
N ARG A 90 -13.59 -7.37 -11.56
CA ARG A 90 -13.19 -8.28 -12.62
C ARG A 90 -11.93 -7.79 -13.34
N PHE A 91 -11.88 -6.51 -13.71
CA PHE A 91 -10.69 -5.92 -14.33
C PHE A 91 -9.46 -6.14 -13.45
N LEU A 92 -9.52 -5.75 -12.18
CA LEU A 92 -8.40 -5.91 -11.23
C LEU A 92 -7.99 -7.39 -11.05
N SER A 93 -8.94 -8.32 -11.01
CA SER A 93 -8.64 -9.76 -10.84
C SER A 93 -7.75 -10.33 -11.95
N VAL A 94 -7.88 -9.81 -13.18
CA VAL A 94 -7.11 -10.25 -14.34
C VAL A 94 -5.63 -9.84 -14.22
N PHE A 95 -5.34 -8.74 -13.51
CA PHE A 95 -3.98 -8.22 -13.34
C PHE A 95 -3.29 -8.64 -12.04
N GLN A 96 -3.97 -9.38 -11.15
CA GLN A 96 -3.35 -9.89 -9.91
C GLN A 96 -2.29 -10.98 -10.18
N LYS A 97 -2.45 -11.74 -11.28
CA LYS A 97 -1.48 -12.72 -11.76
C LYS A 97 -1.38 -12.59 -13.28
N PRO A 98 -0.67 -11.58 -13.78
CA PRO A 98 -0.66 -11.28 -15.21
C PRO A 98 -0.03 -12.45 -15.97
N HIS A 99 -0.80 -13.02 -16.88
CA HIS A 99 -0.29 -14.03 -17.81
C HIS A 99 0.51 -13.33 -18.92
N ALA A 100 1.58 -13.96 -19.42
CA ALA A 100 2.46 -13.36 -20.44
C ALA A 100 1.71 -12.85 -21.67
N GLY A 101 0.68 -13.59 -22.13
CA GLY A 101 -0.16 -13.19 -23.26
C GLY A 101 -0.94 -11.88 -23.03
N LEU A 102 -1.32 -11.56 -21.79
CA LEU A 102 -1.98 -10.30 -21.48
C LEU A 102 -1.00 -9.12 -21.52
N ILE A 103 0.22 -9.31 -21.01
CA ILE A 103 1.28 -8.29 -21.10
C ILE A 103 1.58 -8.00 -22.57
N GLN A 104 1.69 -9.04 -23.40
CA GLN A 104 1.90 -8.90 -24.84
C GLN A 104 0.75 -8.15 -25.52
N ALA A 105 -0.51 -8.51 -25.21
CA ALA A 105 -1.68 -7.82 -25.76
C ALA A 105 -1.73 -6.34 -25.35
N ALA A 106 -1.39 -6.03 -24.09
CA ALA A 106 -1.33 -4.65 -23.60
C ALA A 106 -0.20 -3.85 -24.29
N ARG A 107 0.95 -4.46 -24.56
CA ARG A 107 2.04 -3.83 -25.33
C ARG A 107 1.62 -3.53 -26.77
N GLN A 108 0.99 -4.50 -27.44
CA GLN A 108 0.45 -4.30 -28.79
C GLN A 108 -0.58 -3.18 -28.82
N LEU A 109 -1.52 -3.18 -27.87
CA LEU A 109 -2.52 -2.14 -27.75
C LEU A 109 -1.89 -0.76 -27.53
N LEU A 110 -0.84 -0.65 -26.71
CA LEU A 110 -0.13 0.59 -26.47
C LEU A 110 0.59 1.10 -27.74
N SER A 111 1.16 0.21 -28.56
CA SER A 111 1.84 0.58 -29.80
C SER A 111 0.91 1.25 -30.83
N ASP A 112 -0.35 0.82 -30.87
CA ASP A 112 -1.35 1.35 -31.83
C ASP A 112 -2.19 2.50 -31.26
N GLU A 113 -2.19 2.69 -29.94
CA GLU A 113 -3.01 3.69 -29.26
C GLU A 113 -2.52 5.12 -29.52
N ARG A 114 -3.43 6.05 -29.81
CA ARG A 114 -3.11 7.45 -30.10
C ARG A 114 -3.65 8.43 -29.08
N ALA A 115 -4.65 8.05 -28.29
CA ALA A 115 -5.22 8.93 -27.29
C ALA A 115 -4.26 9.05 -26.09
N PRO A 116 -3.78 10.26 -25.72
CA PRO A 116 -2.75 10.43 -24.70
C PRO A 116 -3.13 9.84 -23.33
N LEU A 117 -4.39 10.01 -22.92
CA LEU A 117 -4.88 9.44 -21.66
C LEU A 117 -4.86 7.91 -21.66
N ARG A 118 -5.20 7.29 -22.80
CA ARG A 118 -5.24 5.83 -22.94
C ARG A 118 -3.83 5.26 -22.99
N GLN A 119 -2.90 5.93 -23.67
CA GLN A 119 -1.48 5.59 -23.63
C GLN A 119 -0.94 5.62 -22.20
N LYS A 120 -1.23 6.69 -21.44
CA LYS A 120 -0.80 6.80 -20.04
C LYS A 120 -1.34 5.64 -19.19
N LEU A 121 -2.64 5.38 -19.25
CA LEU A 121 -3.25 4.29 -18.47
C LEU A 121 -2.65 2.91 -18.83
N LEU A 122 -2.39 2.66 -20.11
CA LEU A 122 -1.78 1.41 -20.57
C LEU A 122 -0.31 1.29 -20.15
N ALA A 123 0.45 2.38 -20.23
CA ALA A 123 1.84 2.42 -19.79
C ALA A 123 1.94 2.20 -18.26
N ASP A 124 1.11 2.87 -17.48
CA ASP A 124 1.05 2.72 -16.02
C ASP A 124 0.70 1.27 -15.64
N LEU A 125 -0.30 0.70 -16.31
CA LEU A 125 -0.69 -0.70 -16.13
C LEU A 125 0.44 -1.67 -16.47
N LEU A 126 1.09 -1.49 -17.63
CA LEU A 126 2.22 -2.31 -18.07
C LEU A 126 3.39 -2.24 -17.11
N HIS A 127 3.67 -1.06 -16.56
CA HIS A 127 4.68 -0.87 -15.54
C HIS A 127 4.36 -1.67 -14.27
N THR A 128 3.09 -1.71 -13.85
CA THR A 128 2.67 -2.54 -12.70
C THR A 128 2.76 -4.03 -12.98
N VAL A 129 2.34 -4.50 -14.17
CA VAL A 129 2.25 -5.95 -14.44
C VAL A 129 3.52 -6.57 -14.98
N SER A 130 4.45 -5.78 -15.52
CA SER A 130 5.76 -6.24 -15.99
C SER A 130 6.77 -6.27 -14.83
N GLU A 131 6.39 -6.92 -13.72
CA GLU A 131 7.22 -7.05 -12.53
C GLU A 131 7.93 -8.42 -12.45
N ASN A 132 9.04 -8.45 -11.74
CA ASN A 132 9.76 -9.67 -11.37
C ASN A 132 10.17 -9.62 -9.89
N ILE A 133 9.18 -9.42 -9.00
CA ILE A 133 9.41 -9.31 -7.56
C ILE A 133 10.14 -10.54 -7.01
N ALA A 134 9.79 -11.75 -7.48
CA ALA A 134 10.31 -13.00 -6.92
C ALA A 134 11.83 -13.16 -7.13
N ALA A 135 12.38 -12.65 -8.23
CA ALA A 135 13.81 -12.66 -8.47
C ALA A 135 14.55 -11.80 -7.44
N GLU A 136 15.69 -12.30 -6.95
CA GLU A 136 16.49 -11.65 -5.92
C GLU A 136 17.90 -11.32 -6.42
N THR A 137 18.44 -12.13 -7.31
CA THR A 137 19.83 -12.00 -7.77
C THR A 137 19.93 -11.28 -9.11
N ARG A 138 21.13 -10.79 -9.42
CA ARG A 138 21.45 -10.12 -10.69
C ARG A 138 21.35 -11.04 -11.89
N ASP A 139 21.55 -12.35 -11.70
CA ASP A 139 21.46 -13.33 -12.78
C ASP A 139 19.99 -13.66 -13.09
N GLU A 140 19.12 -13.65 -12.09
CA GLU A 140 17.66 -13.87 -12.24
C GLU A 140 16.91 -12.67 -12.83
N ASP A 141 17.39 -11.45 -12.59
CA ASP A 141 16.76 -10.21 -13.08
C ASP A 141 17.79 -9.12 -13.45
N PRO A 142 18.60 -9.33 -14.51
CA PRO A 142 19.60 -8.36 -14.94
C PRO A 142 19.05 -6.94 -15.20
N PRO A 143 17.87 -6.76 -15.84
CA PRO A 143 17.31 -5.43 -16.09
C PRO A 143 17.11 -4.60 -14.82
N TRP A 144 16.73 -5.24 -13.71
CA TRP A 144 16.60 -4.55 -12.43
C TRP A 144 17.91 -3.93 -11.97
N PHE A 145 19.09 -4.48 -12.31
CA PHE A 145 20.40 -3.99 -11.87
C PHE A 145 21.06 -3.00 -12.84
N GLU A 146 20.41 -2.64 -13.94
CA GLU A 146 20.94 -1.65 -14.88
C GLU A 146 21.24 -0.32 -14.19
N GLY A 147 22.40 0.25 -14.49
CA GLY A 147 22.91 1.47 -13.86
C GLY A 147 23.54 1.28 -12.46
N LEU A 148 23.57 0.07 -11.91
CA LEU A 148 24.25 -0.21 -10.63
C LEU A 148 25.65 -0.78 -10.84
N GLU A 149 26.54 -0.43 -9.92
CA GLU A 149 27.88 -0.99 -9.82
C GLU A 149 27.87 -2.53 -9.78
N ALA A 150 28.90 -3.15 -10.34
CA ALA A 150 29.04 -4.61 -10.44
C ALA A 150 29.07 -5.33 -9.07
N ARG A 151 29.39 -4.62 -7.98
CA ARG A 151 29.41 -5.16 -6.62
C ARG A 151 28.03 -5.60 -6.12
N PHE A 152 26.96 -5.01 -6.65
CA PHE A 152 25.60 -5.35 -6.23
C PHE A 152 25.13 -6.61 -6.98
N ARG A 153 25.01 -7.71 -6.23
CA ARG A 153 24.63 -9.05 -6.73
C ARG A 153 23.21 -9.45 -6.39
N ASN A 154 22.58 -8.80 -5.42
CA ASN A 154 21.21 -9.06 -5.02
C ASN A 154 20.46 -7.77 -4.66
N LYS A 155 19.13 -7.81 -4.80
CA LYS A 155 18.24 -6.66 -4.65
C LYS A 155 18.22 -6.14 -3.22
N SER A 156 18.09 -7.06 -2.25
CA SER A 156 18.13 -6.76 -0.81
C SER A 156 19.43 -6.09 -0.41
N GLY A 157 20.56 -6.51 -0.95
CA GLY A 157 21.88 -5.94 -0.66
C GLY A 157 22.02 -4.52 -1.16
N TYR A 158 21.53 -4.22 -2.37
CA TYR A 158 21.47 -2.85 -2.87
C TYR A 158 20.52 -1.99 -2.02
N LEU A 159 19.33 -2.48 -1.70
CA LEU A 159 18.36 -1.70 -0.93
C LEU A 159 18.80 -1.45 0.51
N ARG A 160 19.51 -2.42 1.12
CA ARG A 160 20.20 -2.24 2.38
C ARG A 160 21.24 -1.13 2.29
N TYR A 161 22.12 -1.18 1.29
CA TYR A 161 23.11 -0.13 1.04
C TYR A 161 22.46 1.24 0.80
N SER A 162 21.35 1.29 0.06
CA SER A 162 20.58 2.51 -0.20
C SER A 162 20.05 3.12 1.10
N CYS A 163 19.47 2.30 1.98
CA CYS A 163 19.01 2.72 3.30
C CYS A 163 20.16 3.29 4.15
N GLU A 164 21.26 2.54 4.26
CA GLU A 164 22.44 2.97 5.01
C GLU A 164 22.99 4.29 4.48
N SER A 165 23.00 4.46 3.15
CA SER A 165 23.49 5.68 2.49
C SER A 165 22.65 6.90 2.83
N ARG A 166 21.32 6.76 2.90
CA ARG A 166 20.42 7.84 3.34
C ARG A 166 20.70 8.25 4.78
N ILE A 167 20.78 7.27 5.68
CA ILE A 167 21.05 7.53 7.11
C ILE A 167 22.43 8.15 7.33
N ARG A 168 23.45 7.72 6.55
CA ARG A 168 24.76 8.39 6.55
C ARG A 168 24.68 9.83 6.06
N SER A 169 23.81 10.14 5.09
CA SER A 169 23.61 11.52 4.63
C SER A 169 23.08 12.41 5.75
N TYR A 170 22.04 11.95 6.46
CA TYR A 170 21.50 12.67 7.62
C TYR A 170 22.55 12.90 8.70
N LEU A 171 23.39 11.89 8.98
CA LEU A 171 24.49 12.07 9.92
C LEU A 171 25.51 13.12 9.45
N ARG A 172 25.81 13.20 8.14
CA ARG A 172 26.69 14.23 7.57
C ARG A 172 26.09 15.63 7.73
N GLU A 173 24.79 15.79 7.51
CA GLU A 173 24.07 17.07 7.69
C GLU A 173 24.04 17.50 9.16
N VAL A 174 23.80 16.57 10.09
CA VAL A 174 23.92 16.84 11.53
C VAL A 174 25.37 17.20 11.87
N THR A 175 26.35 16.52 11.30
CA THR A 175 27.76 16.84 11.55
C THR A 175 28.14 18.23 11.03
N SER A 176 27.63 18.65 9.87
CA SER A 176 27.93 19.96 9.30
C SER A 176 27.36 21.11 10.12
N CYS A 177 26.31 20.89 10.90
CA CYS A 177 25.75 21.87 11.83
C CYS A 177 26.72 22.29 12.94
N ALA A 178 27.82 21.56 13.17
CA ALA A 178 28.83 21.91 14.17
C ALA A 178 29.50 23.27 13.91
N SER A 179 29.49 23.78 12.68
CA SER A 179 30.00 25.12 12.33
C SER A 179 29.07 26.26 12.79
N LEU A 180 27.79 25.94 13.02
CA LEU A 180 26.79 26.91 13.46
C LEU A 180 26.75 27.05 14.99
N VAL A 181 27.41 26.14 15.72
CA VAL A 181 27.44 26.09 17.19
C VAL A 181 28.58 26.97 17.73
N GLY A 182 28.29 27.82 18.70
CA GLY A 182 29.28 28.68 19.36
C GLY A 182 30.36 27.91 20.12
N GLY A 183 31.55 28.49 20.23
CA GLY A 183 32.78 27.81 20.67
C GLY A 183 32.68 27.01 21.97
N GLU A 184 32.04 27.53 23.02
CA GLU A 184 31.88 26.81 24.30
C GLU A 184 31.01 25.54 24.21
N ALA A 185 30.07 25.48 23.25
CA ALA A 185 29.17 24.34 23.06
C ALA A 185 29.62 23.40 21.92
N GLN A 186 30.60 23.82 21.12
CA GLN A 186 31.03 23.12 19.92
C GLN A 186 31.69 21.76 20.22
N GLU A 187 32.56 21.70 21.24
CA GLU A 187 33.21 20.44 21.64
C GLU A 187 32.21 19.43 22.17
N GLU A 188 31.24 19.87 22.98
CA GLU A 188 30.19 19.00 23.50
C GLU A 188 29.27 18.51 22.38
N TYR A 189 28.91 19.38 21.43
CA TYR A 189 28.14 19.01 20.24
C TYR A 189 28.85 17.92 19.43
N GLN A 190 30.13 18.10 19.12
CA GLN A 190 30.93 17.10 18.41
C GLN A 190 31.03 15.78 19.18
N ARG A 191 31.13 15.83 20.51
CA ARG A 191 31.13 14.63 21.36
C ARG A 191 29.81 13.86 21.25
N ILE A 192 28.68 14.57 21.26
CA ILE A 192 27.34 14.00 21.10
C ILE A 192 27.18 13.37 19.71
N VAL A 193 27.53 14.10 18.65
CA VAL A 193 27.48 13.59 17.26
C VAL A 193 28.38 12.37 17.10
N GLY A 194 29.57 12.37 17.71
CA GLY A 194 30.47 11.22 17.74
C GLY A 194 29.84 9.99 18.42
N ALA A 195 29.10 10.18 19.52
CA ALA A 195 28.35 9.10 20.18
C ALA A 195 27.19 8.58 19.31
N MET A 196 26.48 9.47 18.60
CA MET A 196 25.45 9.08 17.64
C MET A 196 26.05 8.25 16.49
N CYS A 197 27.19 8.68 15.94
CA CYS A 197 27.90 7.97 14.90
C CYS A 197 28.25 6.53 15.32
N ARG A 198 28.82 6.34 16.51
CA ARG A 198 29.15 5.01 17.04
C ARG A 198 27.92 4.12 17.17
N LYS A 199 26.82 4.62 17.72
CA LYS A 199 25.56 3.86 17.81
C LYS A 199 24.98 3.50 16.45
N LEU A 200 25.05 4.41 15.48
CA LEU A 200 24.62 4.12 14.11
C LEU A 200 25.51 3.06 13.46
N GLN A 201 26.82 3.08 13.70
CA GLN A 201 27.73 2.03 13.23
C GLN A 201 27.41 0.66 13.85
N GLU A 202 27.19 0.61 15.18
CA GLU A 202 26.76 -0.60 15.89
C GLU A 202 25.45 -1.17 15.32
N ALA A 203 24.51 -0.28 14.99
CA ALA A 203 23.23 -0.63 14.37
C ALA A 203 23.30 -0.83 12.85
N ARG A 204 24.50 -0.80 12.24
CA ARG A 204 24.73 -0.89 10.78
C ARG A 204 23.87 0.09 9.98
N TYR A 205 23.78 1.32 10.47
CA TYR A 205 23.00 2.42 9.91
C TYR A 205 21.55 1.99 9.55
N HIS A 206 20.99 1.06 10.32
CA HIS A 206 19.66 0.49 10.12
C HIS A 206 19.34 0.05 8.68
N GLY A 207 20.34 -0.43 7.93
CA GLY A 207 20.15 -0.87 6.55
C GLY A 207 19.04 -1.92 6.38
N SER A 208 18.75 -2.69 7.44
CA SER A 208 17.69 -3.69 7.46
C SER A 208 16.30 -3.14 7.15
N TYR A 209 16.06 -1.84 7.35
CA TYR A 209 14.74 -1.24 7.07
C TYR A 209 14.26 -1.46 5.65
N PHE A 210 15.16 -1.46 4.67
CA PHE A 210 14.79 -1.67 3.28
C PHE A 210 14.98 -3.11 2.79
N ASP A 211 15.50 -4.00 3.65
CA ASP A 211 15.78 -5.39 3.31
C ASP A 211 14.58 -6.29 3.60
N ARG A 212 13.94 -6.81 2.55
CA ARG A 212 12.78 -7.70 2.69
C ARG A 212 13.12 -9.02 3.37
N GLY A 213 14.38 -9.47 3.32
CA GLY A 213 14.88 -10.67 3.98
C GLY A 213 15.20 -10.49 5.47
N ALA A 214 15.18 -9.25 5.99
CA ALA A 214 15.42 -9.01 7.40
C ALA A 214 14.25 -9.48 8.28
N LYS A 215 14.51 -9.66 9.58
CA LYS A 215 13.49 -10.04 10.57
C LYS A 215 12.35 -9.02 10.57
N ALA A 216 11.12 -9.46 10.83
CA ALA A 216 9.93 -8.61 10.77
C ALA A 216 10.02 -7.32 11.60
N GLY A 217 10.71 -7.34 12.75
CA GLY A 217 10.94 -6.14 13.58
C GLY A 217 12.08 -5.22 13.11
N GLY A 218 12.79 -5.59 12.04
CA GLY A 218 13.93 -4.86 11.49
C GLY A 218 13.75 -4.36 10.06
N ARG A 219 12.62 -4.66 9.40
CA ARG A 219 12.27 -4.19 8.05
C ARG A 219 11.00 -3.32 8.07
N LEU A 220 10.90 -2.39 7.13
CA LEU A 220 9.73 -1.52 6.94
C LEU A 220 8.78 -2.04 5.86
N CYS A 221 9.16 -3.10 5.15
CA CYS A 221 8.36 -3.73 4.10
C CYS A 221 7.82 -5.10 4.51
N THR A 222 6.86 -5.59 3.73
CA THR A 222 6.43 -6.99 3.78
C THR A 222 7.56 -7.94 3.35
N PRO A 223 7.47 -9.26 3.59
CA PRO A 223 8.46 -10.23 3.10
C PRO A 223 8.68 -10.18 1.57
N GLU A 224 7.68 -9.74 0.81
CA GLU A 224 7.72 -9.60 -0.63
C GLU A 224 8.36 -8.27 -1.09
N GLY A 225 8.58 -7.34 -0.16
CA GLY A 225 9.20 -6.04 -0.42
C GLY A 225 8.23 -4.87 -0.62
N TRP A 226 6.95 -5.03 -0.26
CA TRP A 226 5.99 -3.91 -0.34
C TRP A 226 6.18 -2.94 0.81
N PHE A 227 6.42 -1.67 0.47
CA PHE A 227 6.42 -0.54 1.38
C PHE A 227 5.09 0.20 1.31
N SER A 228 4.62 0.67 2.45
CA SER A 228 3.41 1.50 2.54
C SER A 228 3.79 2.86 3.12
N CYS A 229 3.26 3.91 2.52
CA CYS A 229 3.44 5.27 3.02
C CYS A 229 2.75 5.41 4.39
N GLN A 230 3.48 5.96 5.35
CA GLN A 230 3.04 6.16 6.73
C GLN A 230 2.39 7.54 6.94
N GLY A 231 2.00 8.21 5.85
CA GLY A 231 1.38 9.53 5.86
C GLY A 231 2.36 10.66 6.16
N PRO A 232 1.94 11.93 5.99
CA PRO A 232 2.61 13.08 6.56
C PRO A 232 2.95 12.92 8.05
N PHE A 233 3.90 13.70 8.56
CA PHE A 233 4.38 13.58 9.94
C PHE A 233 3.32 13.88 11.02
N ASP A 234 2.28 14.62 10.67
CA ASP A 234 1.21 15.10 11.55
C ASP A 234 -0.05 14.23 11.47
N VAL A 235 -0.03 13.14 10.71
CA VAL A 235 -1.16 12.21 10.59
C VAL A 235 -0.72 10.76 10.81
N ASP A 236 -1.67 9.92 11.23
CA ASP A 236 -1.38 8.52 11.54
C ASP A 236 -1.24 7.62 10.30
N ASP A 237 -1.85 8.01 9.17
CA ASP A 237 -1.94 7.19 7.96
C ASP A 237 -1.92 8.02 6.67
N CYS A 238 -1.46 7.40 5.57
CA CYS A 238 -1.55 8.00 4.24
C CYS A 238 -2.97 7.85 3.66
N ALA A 239 -3.70 8.95 3.52
CA ALA A 239 -5.03 8.97 2.91
C ALA A 239 -5.05 8.39 1.48
N SER A 240 -4.00 8.68 0.69
CA SER A 240 -3.84 8.17 -0.68
C SER A 240 -3.38 6.71 -0.75
N ARG A 241 -3.05 6.08 0.38
CA ARG A 241 -2.58 4.70 0.48
C ARG A 241 -1.43 4.38 -0.49
N HIS A 242 -0.50 5.32 -0.62
CA HIS A 242 0.67 5.11 -1.48
C HIS A 242 1.42 3.86 -1.05
N SER A 243 1.79 3.04 -2.04
CA SER A 243 2.60 1.84 -1.84
C SER A 243 3.56 1.69 -3.01
N ILE A 244 4.68 1.02 -2.75
CA ILE A 244 5.70 0.75 -3.76
C ILE A 244 6.42 -0.55 -3.42
N ASN A 245 6.83 -1.27 -4.45
CA ASN A 245 7.75 -2.38 -4.28
C ASN A 245 9.03 -2.12 -5.10
N PRO A 246 10.11 -1.60 -4.49
CA PRO A 246 11.36 -1.34 -5.22
C PRO A 246 12.06 -2.62 -5.71
N TYR A 247 11.59 -3.81 -5.31
CA TYR A 247 12.09 -5.10 -5.82
C TYR A 247 11.43 -5.52 -7.14
N SER A 248 10.36 -4.83 -7.58
CA SER A 248 9.55 -5.27 -8.73
C SER A 248 10.26 -5.09 -10.07
N ASN A 249 10.77 -3.88 -10.35
CA ASN A 249 11.39 -3.50 -11.60
C ASN A 249 12.34 -2.30 -11.40
N ARG A 250 13.07 -1.95 -12.47
CA ARG A 250 14.07 -0.87 -12.47
C ARG A 250 13.45 0.48 -12.16
N GLU A 251 12.32 0.82 -12.79
CA GLU A 251 11.64 2.10 -12.58
C GLU A 251 11.17 2.26 -11.14
N SER A 252 10.57 1.23 -10.54
CA SER A 252 10.12 1.24 -9.14
C SER A 252 11.29 1.39 -8.17
N ARG A 253 12.43 0.77 -8.46
CA ARG A 253 13.67 0.98 -7.69
C ARG A 253 14.15 2.44 -7.78
N VAL A 254 14.09 3.04 -8.97
CA VAL A 254 14.47 4.45 -9.17
C VAL A 254 13.46 5.38 -8.47
N LEU A 255 12.15 5.19 -8.67
CA LEU A 255 11.09 5.95 -8.01
C LEU A 255 11.19 5.88 -6.49
N PHE A 256 11.67 4.77 -5.93
CA PHE A 256 11.89 4.66 -4.50
C PHE A 256 12.92 5.66 -3.96
N SER A 257 13.76 6.26 -4.80
CA SER A 257 14.64 7.37 -4.39
C SER A 257 13.88 8.63 -4.00
N THR A 258 12.64 8.82 -4.47
CA THR A 258 11.78 9.95 -4.10
C THR A 258 10.97 9.69 -2.83
N TRP A 259 10.99 8.47 -2.31
CA TRP A 259 10.38 8.14 -1.03
C TRP A 259 11.31 8.56 0.10
N ASN A 260 10.82 9.41 0.99
CA ASN A 260 11.60 10.02 2.05
C ASN A 260 11.43 9.29 3.39
N LEU A 261 12.51 9.17 4.15
CA LEU A 261 12.51 8.70 5.55
C LEU A 261 12.42 9.88 6.55
N ASP A 262 12.06 11.06 6.06
CA ASP A 262 12.80 12.28 6.42
C ASP A 262 12.03 13.36 7.20
N HIS A 263 10.70 13.33 7.24
CA HIS A 263 9.94 14.46 7.81
C HIS A 263 10.32 14.78 9.26
N MET A 264 10.84 13.81 10.02
CA MET A 264 11.35 14.03 11.37
C MET A 264 12.77 14.60 11.39
N CYS A 265 13.69 14.18 10.52
CA CYS A 265 15.07 14.68 10.51
C CYS A 265 15.12 16.15 10.07
N GLU A 266 14.34 16.54 9.04
CA GLU A 266 14.21 17.94 8.63
C GLU A 266 13.63 18.82 9.77
N HIS A 267 12.55 18.39 10.41
CA HIS A 267 12.01 19.09 11.59
C HIS A 267 13.02 19.12 12.74
N LEU A 268 13.77 18.05 12.99
CA LEU A 268 14.78 18.01 14.05
C LEU A 268 15.94 18.97 13.75
N ILE A 269 16.40 19.05 12.50
CA ILE A 269 17.46 19.97 12.08
C ILE A 269 16.95 21.42 12.11
N GLN A 270 15.72 21.69 11.66
CA GLN A 270 15.17 23.05 11.62
C GLN A 270 14.69 23.57 12.99
N THR A 271 14.27 22.70 13.89
CA THR A 271 13.70 23.11 15.19
C THR A 271 14.69 22.90 16.35
N VAL A 272 15.44 21.79 16.38
CA VAL A 272 16.27 21.45 17.54
C VAL A 272 17.67 22.04 17.45
N VAL A 273 18.28 22.05 16.26
CA VAL A 273 19.63 22.62 16.09
C VAL A 273 19.64 24.12 16.45
N PRO A 274 18.72 24.98 15.97
CA PRO A 274 18.65 26.39 16.38
C PRO A 274 18.31 26.57 17.88
N GLU A 275 17.45 25.75 18.45
CA GLU A 275 17.11 25.82 19.88
C GLU A 275 18.27 25.41 20.82
N THR A 276 19.16 24.52 20.36
CA THR A 276 20.38 24.14 21.09
C THR A 276 21.49 25.18 21.04
N MET A 277 21.42 26.15 20.12
CA MET A 277 22.35 27.29 20.03
C MET A 277 22.21 28.28 21.19
N GLY A 278 21.12 28.20 21.98
CA GLY A 278 20.74 29.26 22.92
C GLY A 278 21.17 29.10 24.37
N PHE A 279 21.37 27.89 24.92
CA PHE A 279 21.59 27.74 26.37
C PHE A 279 22.35 26.46 26.81
N PRO A 280 23.38 26.56 27.67
CA PRO A 280 24.13 25.41 28.21
C PRO A 280 23.28 24.41 29.03
N VAL A 281 22.14 24.85 29.59
CA VAL A 281 21.21 24.01 30.37
C VAL A 281 20.49 22.95 29.50
N LYS A 282 20.28 23.21 28.20
CA LYS A 282 19.61 22.26 27.29
C LYS A 282 20.56 21.17 26.77
N LEU A 283 21.85 21.46 26.62
CA LEU A 283 22.86 20.45 26.29
C LEU A 283 22.96 19.38 27.38
N GLN A 284 22.90 19.76 28.66
CA GLN A 284 22.85 18.81 29.78
C GLN A 284 21.60 17.92 29.75
N ARG A 285 20.44 18.42 29.27
CA ARG A 285 19.22 17.61 29.10
C ARG A 285 19.36 16.60 27.95
N LEU A 286 19.97 17.03 26.85
CA LEU A 286 20.33 16.18 25.72
C LEU A 286 21.31 15.08 26.14
N GLN A 287 22.32 15.43 26.93
CA GLN A 287 23.31 14.52 27.51
C GLN A 287 22.67 13.51 28.49
N LYS A 288 21.74 13.97 29.36
CA LYS A 288 20.98 13.13 30.29
C LYS A 288 19.99 12.19 29.58
N ALA A 289 19.34 12.66 28.52
CA ALA A 289 18.48 11.86 27.65
C ALA A 289 19.28 10.77 26.91
N LEU A 290 20.47 11.11 26.39
CA LEU A 290 21.40 10.17 25.77
C LEU A 290 21.89 9.12 26.77
N LYS A 291 22.29 9.54 27.98
CA LYS A 291 22.78 8.65 29.05
C LYS A 291 21.70 7.65 29.51
N SER A 292 20.45 8.10 29.68
CA SER A 292 19.29 7.22 29.96
C SER A 292 18.98 6.22 28.83
N LEU A 293 19.22 6.59 27.57
CA LEU A 293 19.08 5.70 26.40
C LEU A 293 20.29 4.77 26.22
N LEU A 294 21.43 5.07 26.83
CA LEU A 294 22.66 4.27 26.84
C LEU A 294 22.66 3.21 27.94
N GLU A 295 22.03 3.49 29.09
CA GLU A 295 22.09 2.66 30.30
C GLU A 295 20.88 1.71 30.49
N THR A 296 19.91 1.68 29.59
CA THR A 296 18.75 0.78 29.70
C THR A 296 19.06 -0.60 29.10
N PRO A 297 19.15 -1.69 29.90
CA PRO A 297 19.34 -3.03 29.36
C PRO A 297 18.10 -3.43 28.56
N ALA A 298 18.29 -4.18 27.49
CA ALA A 298 17.17 -4.77 26.75
C ALA A 298 16.34 -5.63 27.73
N PRO A 299 15.02 -5.41 27.86
CA PRO A 299 14.21 -6.29 28.69
C PRO A 299 14.17 -7.66 28.03
N VAL A 300 14.62 -8.66 28.78
CA VAL A 300 14.39 -10.08 28.49
C VAL A 300 12.90 -10.32 28.70
N THR A 301 12.12 -10.50 27.64
CA THR A 301 10.71 -10.87 27.77
C THR A 301 10.56 -12.37 27.65
N SER A 302 10.29 -12.98 28.81
CA SER A 302 9.83 -14.34 29.01
C SER A 302 8.59 -14.66 28.17
N SER A 303 8.63 -15.85 27.56
CA SER A 303 7.55 -16.52 26.83
C SER A 303 6.21 -16.49 27.57
N SER A 304 5.17 -15.93 26.94
CA SER A 304 3.77 -16.14 27.32
C SER A 304 3.07 -17.02 26.27
N ARG A 305 2.83 -18.25 26.74
CA ARG A 305 2.01 -19.38 26.24
C ARG A 305 0.98 -19.08 25.16
N LEU A 306 1.05 -19.85 24.08
CA LEU A 306 0.00 -20.15 23.12
C LEU A 306 -1.15 -20.95 23.79
N PRO A 307 -2.43 -20.69 23.47
CA PRO A 307 -3.50 -21.64 23.77
C PRO A 307 -3.44 -22.83 22.80
N THR A 308 -3.60 -24.02 23.36
CA THR A 308 -3.62 -25.31 22.67
C THR A 308 -4.82 -25.47 21.73
N ARG A 309 -4.55 -26.18 20.64
CA ARG A 309 -5.44 -26.49 19.52
C ARG A 309 -6.49 -27.54 19.94
N GLY A 310 -7.77 -27.18 19.90
CA GLY A 310 -8.90 -28.13 19.97
C GLY A 310 -9.35 -28.52 18.56
N SER A 311 -9.42 -29.83 18.31
CA SER A 311 -9.95 -30.50 17.12
C SER A 311 -11.41 -30.09 16.83
N GLU A 312 -11.77 -29.81 15.56
CA GLU A 312 -12.93 -30.44 14.89
C GLU A 312 -13.17 -30.01 13.42
N ARG A 313 -13.15 -31.03 12.55
CA ARG A 313 -14.03 -31.35 11.40
C ARG A 313 -14.27 -30.37 10.24
N THR A 314 -13.97 -30.92 9.08
CA THR A 314 -14.28 -30.55 7.68
C THR A 314 -15.75 -30.21 7.39
N ARG A 315 -16.00 -29.05 6.74
CA ARG A 315 -17.22 -28.74 5.94
C ARG A 315 -16.94 -27.70 4.83
N PRO A 316 -17.76 -27.64 3.76
CA PRO A 316 -17.34 -27.20 2.42
C PRO A 316 -17.51 -25.69 2.15
N PHE A 317 -16.70 -25.21 1.20
CA PHE A 317 -16.66 -23.85 0.65
C PHE A 317 -18.03 -23.36 0.16
N SER A 318 -18.66 -22.45 0.91
CA SER A 318 -19.62 -21.48 0.38
C SER A 318 -19.81 -20.32 1.37
N LYS A 319 -19.75 -19.08 0.86
CA LYS A 319 -19.92 -17.77 1.53
C LYS A 319 -18.71 -17.24 2.32
N LEU A 320 -17.83 -16.52 1.62
CA LEU A 320 -16.96 -15.51 2.23
C LEU A 320 -17.72 -14.18 2.25
N THR A 321 -18.27 -13.83 3.42
CA THR A 321 -18.72 -12.47 3.73
C THR A 321 -17.53 -11.61 4.17
N CYS A 322 -17.68 -10.28 4.11
CA CYS A 322 -16.66 -9.25 4.39
C CYS A 322 -16.09 -9.22 5.83
N ALA A 323 -16.18 -10.31 6.60
CA ALA A 323 -15.73 -10.43 7.98
C ALA A 323 -14.46 -11.29 8.17
N ASP A 324 -13.96 -11.97 7.13
CA ASP A 324 -12.73 -12.80 7.21
C ASP A 324 -11.49 -12.09 6.65
N ARG A 325 -11.41 -10.77 6.84
CA ARG A 325 -10.16 -10.05 6.58
C ARG A 325 -9.20 -10.44 7.71
N PRO A 326 -8.00 -11.02 7.45
CA PRO A 326 -7.02 -11.13 8.51
C PRO A 326 -6.84 -9.73 9.10
N PRO A 327 -6.84 -9.58 10.44
CA PRO A 327 -6.61 -8.28 11.03
C PRO A 327 -5.34 -7.70 10.39
N PRO A 328 -5.27 -6.38 10.10
CA PRO A 328 -4.00 -5.78 9.75
C PRO A 328 -3.02 -6.28 10.79
N LEU A 329 -1.88 -6.82 10.34
CA LEU A 329 -0.81 -7.23 11.24
C LEU A 329 -0.48 -5.99 12.08
N ARG A 330 -1.14 -5.88 13.24
CA ARG A 330 -0.68 -5.13 14.39
C ARG A 330 0.54 -5.91 14.85
N SER A 331 1.61 -5.89 14.05
CA SER A 331 2.95 -6.04 14.60
C SER A 331 2.98 -5.04 15.73
N SER A 332 3.07 -5.52 16.96
CA SER A 332 3.03 -4.67 18.13
C SER A 332 4.00 -3.52 17.85
N SER A 333 3.44 -2.32 17.63
CA SER A 333 4.21 -1.19 17.09
C SER A 333 5.35 -0.86 18.06
N SER A 334 5.23 -1.29 19.32
CA SER A 334 6.21 -1.28 20.40
C SER A 334 7.61 -1.81 20.04
N GLU A 335 7.72 -2.84 19.20
CA GLU A 335 9.02 -3.46 18.88
C GLU A 335 9.73 -2.84 17.68
N LEU A 336 8.97 -2.38 16.67
CA LEU A 336 9.47 -1.58 15.53
C LEU A 336 9.75 -0.10 15.92
N LEU A 337 9.16 0.36 17.03
CA LEU A 337 9.27 1.73 17.54
C LEU A 337 10.68 2.13 17.99
N ARG A 338 11.66 1.22 18.04
CA ARG A 338 13.00 1.47 18.60
C ARG A 338 14.00 2.11 17.61
N GLY A 339 13.56 2.39 16.39
CA GLY A 339 14.44 2.59 15.25
C GLY A 339 14.98 3.99 14.93
N CYS A 340 14.35 5.08 15.41
CA CYS A 340 14.88 6.43 15.19
C CYS A 340 15.62 6.90 16.44
N LEU A 341 16.88 6.48 16.56
CA LEU A 341 17.75 6.87 17.66
C LEU A 341 17.90 8.40 17.74
N LEU A 342 17.93 9.09 16.59
CA LEU A 342 17.98 10.55 16.49
C LEU A 342 16.71 11.22 17.04
N ALA A 343 15.53 10.76 16.60
CA ALA A 343 14.25 11.32 17.04
C ALA A 343 13.96 11.06 18.53
N ARG A 344 14.36 9.90 19.06
CA ARG A 344 14.19 9.55 20.48
C ARG A 344 15.15 10.29 21.42
N VAL A 345 16.39 10.49 20.98
CA VAL A 345 17.38 11.26 21.75
C VAL A 345 16.93 12.72 21.88
N LEU A 346 16.34 13.28 20.83
CA LEU A 346 15.93 14.68 20.79
C LEU A 346 14.53 14.92 21.38
N SER A 347 13.56 14.00 21.21
CA SER A 347 12.22 14.15 21.80
C SER A 347 12.20 14.05 23.33
N LYS A 348 13.03 13.16 23.91
CA LYS A 348 13.21 13.07 25.36
C LYS A 348 13.83 14.34 25.96
N SER A 349 14.58 15.13 25.19
CA SER A 349 15.15 16.41 25.65
C SER A 349 14.13 17.55 25.70
N LEU A 350 12.98 17.40 25.03
CA LEU A 350 11.96 18.45 24.84
C LEU A 350 10.69 18.27 25.70
N ASN A 351 10.65 17.34 26.65
CA ASN A 351 9.47 17.04 27.48
C ASN A 351 8.19 16.77 26.66
N LYS A 352 8.31 16.24 25.44
CA LYS A 352 7.16 15.79 24.64
C LYS A 352 7.05 14.27 24.74
N THR A 353 5.95 13.78 25.31
CA THR A 353 5.62 12.36 25.53
C THR A 353 5.14 11.64 24.28
N GLU A 354 5.59 12.06 23.09
CA GLU A 354 5.18 11.42 21.84
C GLU A 354 6.28 10.45 21.36
N ALA A 355 5.89 9.19 21.19
CA ALA A 355 6.75 8.17 20.62
C ALA A 355 6.89 8.41 19.11
N HIS A 356 7.80 9.30 18.72
CA HIS A 356 7.98 9.67 17.32
C HIS A 356 8.50 8.48 16.49
N ARG A 357 7.72 8.10 15.48
CA ARG A 357 7.97 7.00 14.55
C ARG A 357 8.94 7.48 13.46
N CYS A 358 9.77 6.59 12.90
CA CYS A 358 10.35 6.89 11.58
C CYS A 358 9.21 6.75 10.57
N HIS A 359 8.91 7.79 9.79
CA HIS A 359 7.88 7.77 8.76
C HIS A 359 8.53 7.62 7.38
N LEU A 360 8.19 6.55 6.67
CA LEU A 360 8.46 6.42 5.24
C LEU A 360 7.30 7.06 4.47
N CYS A 361 7.59 8.12 3.74
CA CYS A 361 6.59 8.94 3.07
C CYS A 361 6.90 9.10 1.59
N PHE A 362 5.86 9.16 0.78
CA PHE A 362 5.98 9.64 -0.60
C PHE A 362 5.74 11.15 -0.61
N SER A 363 6.71 11.93 -1.10
CA SER A 363 6.65 13.39 -1.20
C SER A 363 5.90 13.89 -2.43
#